data_AF-A0A965D1X7-F1
#
_entry.id   AF-A0A965D1X7-F1
#
_cell.length_a   1.000
_cell.length_b   1.000
_cell.length_c   1.000
_cell.angle_alpha   90.00
_cell.angle_beta   90.00
_cell.angle_gamma   90.00
#
_symmetry.space_group_name_H-M   'P 1'
#
loop_
_entity.id
_entity.type
_entity.pdbx_description
1 polymer ?
#
loop_
_entity_poly.entity_id
_entity_poly.type
_entity_poly.pdbx_seq_one_letter_code
_entity_poly.pdbx_strand_id
1 'polypeptide(L)'
;AGLPGFEAATWNGLIAPAATPPEIVNKLNADIVRVLAMPDVREKLAANALEPIGDSPAAFQAFINAEIARWARVVKSANLKAE
;
A
#
# COMPACT_ATOMS: atom_id res chain seq x y z
N ALA A 1 24.50 -1.88 -1.48
CA ALA A 1 24.15 -1.93 -0.05
C ALA A 1 23.34 -0.68 0.29
N GLY A 2 22.12 -0.84 0.82
CA GLY A 2 21.26 0.27 1.26
C GLY A 2 21.64 0.72 2.68
N LEU A 3 21.37 1.98 3.00
CA LEU A 3 21.58 2.52 4.35
C LEU A 3 20.64 1.81 5.34
N PRO A 4 21.11 1.35 6.51
CA PRO A 4 20.27 0.71 7.51
C PRO A 4 19.10 1.62 7.91
N GLY A 5 17.87 1.11 7.79
CA GLY A 5 16.64 1.85 8.11
C GLY A 5 16.19 2.86 7.05
N PHE A 6 16.91 2.97 5.92
CA PHE A 6 16.48 3.80 4.79
C PHE A 6 15.58 3.01 3.85
N GLU A 7 14.29 3.34 3.87
CA GLU A 7 13.29 2.77 2.98
C GLU A 7 12.51 3.91 2.32
N ALA A 8 12.74 4.10 1.02
CA ALA A 8 12.09 5.12 0.19
C ALA A 8 11.37 4.46 -0.99
N ALA A 9 10.52 3.47 -0.67
CA ALA A 9 9.64 2.86 -1.66
C ALA A 9 8.33 3.65 -1.77
N THR A 10 7.90 3.93 -3.00
CA THR A 10 6.55 4.40 -3.27
C THR A 10 5.62 3.20 -3.34
N TRP A 11 4.43 3.33 -2.78
CA TRP A 11 3.41 2.28 -2.78
C TRP A 11 2.12 2.76 -3.42
N ASN A 12 1.35 1.81 -3.94
CA ASN A 12 0.01 2.02 -4.45
C ASN A 12 -0.94 1.09 -3.70
N GLY A 13 -2.21 1.48 -3.57
CA GLY A 13 -3.22 0.63 -2.97
C GLY A 13 -4.64 1.07 -3.29
N LEU A 14 -5.60 0.23 -2.91
CA LEU A 14 -7.01 0.45 -3.15
C LEU A 14 -7.72 0.69 -1.81
N ILE A 15 -8.53 1.75 -1.76
CA ILE A 15 -9.31 2.14 -0.59
C ILE A 15 -10.78 2.30 -0.97
N ALA A 16 -11.68 1.92 -0.08
CA ALA A 16 -13.12 2.07 -0.24
C ALA A 16 -13.66 3.12 0.77
N PRO A 17 -14.86 3.68 0.55
CA PRO A 17 -15.51 4.56 1.53
C PRO A 17 -15.57 3.94 2.94
N ALA A 18 -15.43 4.76 3.99
CA ALA A 18 -15.35 4.29 5.37
C ALA A 18 -16.56 3.45 5.83
N ALA A 19 -17.73 3.67 5.24
CA ALA A 19 -18.96 2.94 5.54
C ALA A 19 -19.20 1.73 4.63
N THR A 20 -18.22 1.33 3.80
CA THR A 20 -18.36 0.12 2.97
C THR A 20 -18.47 -1.11 3.87
N PRO A 21 -19.49 -1.98 3.67
CA PRO A 21 -19.68 -3.15 4.51
C PRO A 21 -18.47 -4.12 4.46
N PRO A 22 -18.07 -4.72 5.60
CA PRO A 22 -16.90 -5.59 5.68
C PRO A 22 -16.90 -6.75 4.68
N GLU A 23 -18.07 -7.34 4.43
CA GLU A 23 -18.23 -8.44 3.47
C GLU A 23 -17.90 -8.02 2.03
N ILE A 24 -18.18 -6.77 1.67
CA ILE A 24 -17.84 -6.22 0.35
C ILE A 24 -16.33 -5.98 0.27
N VAL A 25 -15.72 -5.43 1.33
CA VAL A 25 -14.27 -5.24 1.42
C VAL A 25 -13.55 -6.58 1.28
N ASN A 26 -14.01 -7.61 2.00
CA ASN A 26 -13.42 -8.95 1.95
C ASN A 26 -13.56 -9.59 0.57
N LYS A 27 -14.72 -9.44 -0.07
CA LYS A 27 -14.93 -9.94 -1.44
C LYS A 27 -13.97 -9.27 -2.43
N LEU A 28 -13.88 -7.93 -2.39
CA LEU A 28 -12.98 -7.17 -3.26
C LEU A 28 -11.53 -7.55 -3.03
N ASN A 29 -11.07 -7.65 -1.77
CA ASN A 29 -9.72 -8.08 -1.46
C ASN A 29 -9.43 -9.48 -2.03
N ALA A 30 -10.33 -10.45 -1.85
CA ALA A 30 -10.15 -11.79 -2.39
C ALA A 30 -10.06 -11.80 -3.92
N ASP A 31 -10.85 -10.98 -4.60
CA ASP A 31 -10.80 -10.82 -6.06
C ASP A 31 -9.47 -10.16 -6.50
N ILE A 32 -9.03 -9.11 -5.82
CA ILE A 32 -7.76 -8.42 -6.07
C ILE A 32 -6.56 -9.36 -5.89
N VAL A 33 -6.51 -10.11 -4.78
CA VAL A 33 -5.43 -11.07 -4.51
C VAL A 33 -5.36 -12.13 -5.61
N ARG A 34 -6.51 -12.62 -6.10
CA ARG A 34 -6.57 -13.55 -7.23
C ARG A 34 -6.01 -12.93 -8.51
N VAL A 35 -6.36 -11.68 -8.82
CA VAL A 35 -5.85 -10.96 -10.00
C VAL A 35 -4.35 -10.71 -9.90
N LEU A 36 -3.84 -10.30 -8.74
CA LEU A 36 -2.41 -10.09 -8.50
C LEU A 36 -1.58 -11.39 -8.60
N ALA A 37 -2.24 -12.56 -8.47
CA ALA A 37 -1.59 -13.85 -8.67
C ALA A 37 -1.49 -14.26 -10.15
N MET A 38 -2.22 -13.62 -11.06
CA MET A 38 -2.22 -13.97 -12.48
C MET A 38 -0.87 -13.64 -13.14
N PRO A 39 -0.29 -14.55 -13.95
CA PRO A 39 1.04 -14.34 -14.54
C PRO A 39 1.14 -13.07 -15.39
N ASP A 40 0.15 -12.82 -16.24
CA ASP A 40 0.12 -11.64 -17.12
C ASP A 40 0.03 -10.31 -16.33
N VAL A 41 -0.67 -10.32 -15.20
CA VAL A 41 -0.74 -9.17 -14.28
C VAL A 41 0.61 -8.98 -13.58
N ARG A 42 1.22 -10.05 -13.08
CA ARG A 42 2.55 -10.00 -12.45
C ARG A 42 3.60 -9.48 -13.41
N GLU A 43 3.60 -9.95 -14.65
CA GLU A 43 4.52 -9.50 -15.71
C GLU A 43 4.32 -8.01 -16.01
N LYS A 44 3.08 -7.54 -16.14
CA LYS A 44 2.78 -6.12 -16.36
C LYS A 44 3.23 -5.24 -15.20
N LEU A 45 2.98 -5.66 -13.95
CA LEU A 45 3.40 -4.91 -12.77
C LEU A 45 4.94 -4.87 -12.68
N ALA A 46 5.61 -5.99 -12.88
CA ALA A 46 7.07 -6.06 -12.89
C ALA A 46 7.69 -5.18 -13.99
N ALA A 47 7.08 -5.13 -15.18
CA ALA A 47 7.50 -4.23 -16.26
C ALA A 47 7.41 -2.74 -15.90
N ASN A 48 6.60 -2.40 -14.88
CA ASN A 48 6.45 -1.05 -14.34
C ASN A 48 7.18 -0.88 -12.98
N ALA A 49 8.10 -1.78 -12.63
CA ALA A 49 8.81 -1.80 -11.36
C ALA A 49 7.89 -1.82 -10.12
N LEU A 50 6.70 -2.44 -10.26
CA LEU A 50 5.76 -2.65 -9.17
C LEU A 50 5.83 -4.11 -8.69
N GLU A 51 5.92 -4.28 -7.39
CA GLU A 51 5.81 -5.59 -6.74
C GLU A 51 4.37 -5.80 -6.25
N PRO A 52 3.69 -6.88 -6.68
CA PRO A 52 2.33 -7.17 -6.24
C PRO A 52 2.31 -7.64 -4.78
N ILE A 53 1.61 -6.89 -3.92
CA ILE A 53 1.33 -7.27 -2.53
C ILE A 53 -0.16 -7.58 -2.41
N GLY A 54 -0.47 -8.80 -1.99
CA GLY A 54 -1.84 -9.29 -1.82
C GLY A 54 -2.11 -9.69 -0.37
N ASP A 55 -1.91 -8.76 0.57
CA ASP A 55 -2.12 -8.97 1.99
C ASP A 55 -3.61 -8.83 2.38
N SER A 56 -3.90 -8.89 3.68
CA SER A 56 -5.26 -8.72 4.20
C SER A 56 -5.63 -7.23 4.35
N PRO A 57 -6.93 -6.86 4.33
CA PRO A 57 -7.36 -5.49 4.59
C PRO A 57 -6.84 -4.93 5.92
N ALA A 58 -6.74 -5.79 6.96
CA ALA A 58 -6.22 -5.40 8.27
C ALA A 58 -4.70 -5.12 8.23
N ALA A 59 -3.94 -5.93 7.47
CA ALA A 59 -2.51 -5.71 7.29
C ALA A 59 -2.25 -4.39 6.53
N PHE A 60 -3.01 -4.15 5.46
CA PHE A 60 -2.89 -2.90 4.70
C PHE A 60 -3.29 -1.67 5.52
N GLN A 61 -4.33 -1.78 6.37
CA GLN A 61 -4.70 -0.71 7.30
C GLN A 61 -3.57 -0.41 8.31
N ALA A 62 -2.90 -1.44 8.83
CA ALA A 62 -1.77 -1.27 9.73
C ALA A 62 -0.59 -0.59 9.03
N PHE A 63 -0.33 -0.97 7.77
CA PHE A 63 0.69 -0.34 6.93
C PHE A 63 0.40 1.15 6.69
N ILE A 64 -0.83 1.51 6.31
CA ILE A 64 -1.24 2.92 6.13
C ILE A 64 -1.01 3.72 7.41
N ASN A 65 -1.39 3.17 8.57
CA ASN A 65 -1.19 3.85 9.86
C ASN A 65 0.29 4.08 10.18
N ALA A 66 1.15 3.09 9.87
CA ALA A 66 2.58 3.21 10.05
C ALA A 66 3.20 4.27 9.12
N GLU A 67 2.76 4.31 7.86
CA GLU A 67 3.19 5.30 6.87
C GLU A 67 2.78 6.72 7.25
N ILE A 68 1.53 6.92 7.66
CA ILE A 68 1.05 8.23 8.17
C ILE A 68 1.93 8.68 9.34
N ALA A 69 2.17 7.80 10.31
CA ALA A 69 3.00 8.12 11.47
C ALA A 69 4.45 8.45 11.08
N ARG A 70 5.02 7.71 10.12
CA ARG A 70 6.38 7.93 9.59
C ARG A 70 6.48 9.30 8.90
N TRP A 71 5.59 9.58 7.95
CA TRP A 71 5.64 10.81 7.18
C TRP A 71 5.27 12.04 8.00
N ALA A 72 4.38 11.93 8.99
CA ALA A 72 4.11 13.02 9.92
C ALA A 72 5.37 13.46 10.70
N ARG A 73 6.21 12.51 11.11
CA ARG A 73 7.51 12.82 11.76
C ARG A 73 8.45 13.53 10.80
N VAL A 74 8.55 13.06 9.56
CA VAL A 74 9.40 13.67 8.52
C VAL A 74 8.97 15.12 8.27
N VAL A 75 7.69 15.35 7.96
CA VAL A 75 7.13 16.69 7.72
C VAL A 75 7.43 17.64 8.88
N LYS A 76 7.20 17.19 10.12
CA LYS A 76 7.47 18.00 11.31
C LYS A 76 8.96 18.31 11.49
N SER A 77 9.83 17.32 11.31
CA SER A 77 11.29 17.49 11.47
C SER A 77 11.90 18.42 10.42
N ALA A 78 11.35 18.42 9.20
CA ALA A 78 11.82 19.21 8.08
C ALA A 78 11.10 20.57 7.95
N ASN A 79 10.18 20.89 8.86
CA ASN A 79 9.36 22.11 8.85
C ASN A 79 8.65 22.35 7.50
N LEU A 80 8.15 21.27 6.89
CA LEU A 80 7.48 21.30 5.60
C LEU A 80 6.00 21.66 5.77
N LYS A 81 5.43 22.35 4.78
CA LYS A 81 4.00 22.64 4.68
C LYS A 81 3.53 22.27 3.28
N ALA A 82 2.31 21.73 3.19
CA ALA A 82 1.62 21.68 1.90
C ALA A 82 1.22 23.12 1.52
N GLU A 83 1.32 23.44 0.24
CA GLU A 83 0.87 24.72 -0.33
C GLU A 83 -0.66 24.84 -0.31
#